data_AF-A0A3B8VYK4-F1
#
_entry.id   AF-A0A3B8VYK4-F1
#
_cell.length_a   1.000
_cell.length_b   1.000
_cell.length_c   1.000
_cell.angle_alpha   90.00
_cell.angle_beta   90.00
_cell.angle_gamma   90.00
#
_symmetry.space_group_name_H-M   'P 1'
#
loop_
_entity.id
_entity.type
_entity.pdbx_description
1 polymer ?
#
loop_
_entity_poly.entity_id
_entity_poly.type
_entity_poly.pdbx_seq_one_letter_code
_entity_poly.pdbx_strand_id
1 'polypeptide(L)'
;LITFGTAFVYSNKQDGKIVSNCHKLPAKAFDRRRASVEEIVSSWSALIKDLQQANPQLKIIFTVSPIRHLKDGAHENQLSKATLQLSIDQLQKEYNNVFYFPAYEIVLDELRDYRFFADDMTHPATIAVDYIWEKFSQCYFSKETLDIMTQWQQIAKALSHRPLRPDSASYKQFILQTLLKVKQIQNKFHFFDIQNEVDTLEKKLESL
;
A
#
# COMPACT_ATOMS: atom_id res chain seq x y z
N LEU A 1 6.11 -3.58 -4.52
CA LEU A 1 5.64 -3.97 -3.18
C LEU A 1 4.45 -4.89 -3.35
N ILE A 2 4.45 -6.04 -2.69
CA ILE A 2 3.36 -7.01 -2.69
C ILE A 2 2.87 -7.18 -1.24
N THR A 3 1.57 -6.99 -1.01
CA THR A 3 0.96 -7.12 0.32
C THR A 3 0.07 -8.36 0.36
N PHE A 4 0.45 -9.36 1.16
CA PHE A 4 -0.38 -10.54 1.37
C PHE A 4 -1.44 -10.30 2.43
N GLY A 5 -2.71 -10.48 2.05
CA GLY A 5 -3.85 -10.40 2.97
C GLY A 5 -4.13 -11.72 3.66
N THR A 6 -4.34 -12.79 2.87
CA THR A 6 -4.74 -14.10 3.37
C THR A 6 -4.15 -15.23 2.52
N ALA A 7 -3.91 -16.37 3.14
CA ALA A 7 -3.55 -17.62 2.47
C ALA A 7 -4.81 -18.40 2.01
N PHE A 8 -6.02 -17.93 2.31
CA PHE A 8 -7.23 -18.56 1.81
C PHE A 8 -7.44 -18.24 0.33
N VAL A 9 -7.61 -19.30 -0.44
CA VAL A 9 -7.89 -19.29 -1.87
C VAL A 9 -9.23 -19.95 -2.16
N TYR A 10 -9.79 -19.64 -3.32
CA TYR A 10 -10.91 -20.39 -3.89
C TYR A 10 -10.40 -21.25 -5.03
N SER A 11 -10.71 -22.54 -5.00
CA SER A 11 -10.45 -23.46 -6.09
C SER A 11 -11.75 -23.82 -6.79
N ASN A 12 -11.76 -23.80 -8.12
CA ASN A 12 -12.88 -24.32 -8.91
C ASN A 12 -13.05 -25.82 -8.67
N LYS A 13 -14.28 -26.27 -8.38
CA LYS A 13 -14.56 -27.69 -8.12
C LYS A 13 -14.36 -28.59 -9.34
N GLN A 14 -14.49 -28.03 -10.54
CA GLN A 14 -14.41 -28.83 -11.78
C GLN A 14 -12.97 -29.23 -12.12
N ASP A 15 -12.02 -28.30 -11.99
CA ASP A 15 -10.63 -28.51 -12.43
C ASP A 15 -9.58 -28.23 -11.33
N GLY A 16 -10.01 -27.90 -10.11
CA GLY A 16 -9.14 -27.67 -8.96
C GLY A 16 -8.33 -26.38 -9.02
N LYS A 17 -8.45 -25.58 -10.09
CA LYS A 17 -7.62 -24.40 -10.29
C LYS A 17 -7.96 -23.31 -9.28
N ILE A 18 -6.93 -22.67 -8.74
CA ILE A 18 -7.08 -21.46 -7.92
C ILE A 18 -7.62 -20.34 -8.81
N VAL A 19 -8.69 -19.71 -8.37
CA VAL A 19 -9.42 -18.70 -9.13
C VAL A 19 -9.88 -17.55 -8.25
N SER A 20 -10.06 -16.39 -8.86
CA SER A 20 -10.83 -15.29 -8.29
C SER A 20 -12.19 -15.26 -8.99
N ASN A 21 -13.28 -15.10 -8.23
CA ASN A 21 -14.64 -15.10 -8.79
C ASN A 21 -15.00 -13.77 -9.51
N CYS A 22 -14.17 -13.36 -10.49
CA CYS A 22 -14.35 -12.13 -11.25
C CYS A 22 -15.62 -12.15 -12.12
N HIS A 23 -16.08 -13.34 -12.51
CA HIS A 23 -17.29 -13.55 -13.32
C HIS A 23 -18.58 -13.69 -12.48
N LYS A 24 -18.50 -13.51 -11.15
CA LYS A 24 -19.65 -13.59 -10.23
C LYS A 24 -20.44 -14.91 -10.35
N LEU A 25 -19.74 -16.02 -10.58
CA LEU A 25 -20.31 -17.36 -10.60
C LEU A 25 -20.83 -17.77 -9.21
N PRO A 26 -21.77 -18.73 -9.12
CA PRO A 26 -22.31 -19.19 -7.85
C PRO A 26 -21.24 -19.73 -6.90
N ALA A 27 -21.28 -19.31 -5.62
CA ALA A 27 -20.29 -19.72 -4.61
C ALA A 27 -20.12 -21.25 -4.48
N LYS A 28 -21.20 -22.01 -4.73
CA LYS A 28 -21.18 -23.49 -4.70
C LYS A 28 -20.21 -24.13 -5.70
N ALA A 29 -19.80 -23.40 -6.73
CA ALA A 29 -18.84 -23.86 -7.75
C ALA A 29 -17.40 -23.87 -7.25
N PHE A 30 -17.13 -23.29 -6.08
CA PHE A 30 -15.80 -23.15 -5.53
C PHE A 30 -15.68 -23.84 -4.17
N ASP A 31 -14.50 -24.38 -3.91
CA ASP A 31 -14.06 -24.74 -2.56
C ASP A 31 -13.13 -23.67 -2.04
N ARG A 32 -13.37 -23.25 -0.80
CA ARG A 32 -12.47 -22.33 -0.11
C ARG A 32 -11.56 -23.14 0.79
N ARG A 33 -10.25 -22.95 0.64
CA ARG A 33 -9.23 -23.65 1.45
C ARG A 33 -8.05 -22.73 1.70
N ARG A 34 -7.24 -23.04 2.71
CA ARG A 34 -5.93 -22.40 2.90
C ARG A 34 -4.94 -23.04 1.93
N ALA A 35 -4.22 -22.23 1.16
CA ALA A 35 -3.08 -22.68 0.36
C ALA A 35 -1.94 -23.10 1.30
N SER A 36 -1.19 -24.14 0.93
CA SER A 36 0.00 -24.54 1.70
C SER A 36 1.17 -23.59 1.42
N VAL A 37 2.21 -23.68 2.26
CA VAL A 37 3.45 -22.94 2.05
C VAL A 37 4.07 -23.31 0.70
N GLU A 38 4.10 -24.61 0.38
CA GLU A 38 4.68 -25.15 -0.84
C GLU A 38 3.93 -24.66 -2.09
N GLU A 39 2.60 -24.59 -2.06
CA GLU A 39 1.80 -24.05 -3.16
C GLU A 39 2.11 -22.57 -3.42
N ILE A 40 2.21 -21.77 -2.35
CA ILE A 40 2.53 -20.34 -2.44
C ILE A 40 3.94 -20.15 -2.98
N VAL A 41 4.93 -20.82 -2.38
CA VAL A 41 6.33 -20.71 -2.78
C VAL A 41 6.51 -21.16 -4.23
N SER A 42 5.93 -22.29 -4.64
CA SER A 42 6.05 -22.79 -6.03
C SER A 42 5.51 -21.78 -7.05
N SER A 43 4.31 -21.24 -6.80
CA SER A 43 3.66 -20.25 -7.67
C SER A 43 4.49 -18.96 -7.77
N TRP A 44 4.93 -18.44 -6.63
CA TRP A 44 5.74 -17.21 -6.60
C TRP A 44 7.14 -17.41 -7.16
N SER A 45 7.76 -18.56 -6.95
CA SER A 45 9.07 -18.90 -7.51
C SER A 45 9.05 -18.90 -9.04
N ALA A 46 7.98 -19.40 -9.66
CA ALA A 46 7.83 -19.32 -11.12
C ALA A 46 7.75 -17.85 -11.58
N LEU A 47 6.89 -17.05 -10.95
CA LEU A 47 6.72 -15.64 -11.29
C LEU A 47 8.00 -14.81 -11.06
N ILE A 48 8.70 -15.03 -9.95
CA ILE A 48 9.94 -14.31 -9.63
C ILE A 48 11.01 -14.58 -10.69
N LYS A 49 11.14 -15.82 -11.16
CA LYS A 49 12.06 -16.17 -12.24
C LYS A 49 11.74 -15.43 -13.53
N ASP A 50 10.47 -15.39 -13.93
CA ASP A 50 10.04 -14.68 -15.14
C ASP A 50 10.31 -13.16 -15.02
N LEU A 51 10.00 -12.58 -13.85
CA LEU A 51 10.26 -11.18 -13.57
C LEU A 51 11.75 -10.84 -13.57
N GLN A 52 12.60 -11.72 -13.03
CA GLN A 52 14.05 -11.54 -13.04
C GLN A 52 14.64 -11.62 -14.45
N GLN A 53 14.11 -12.50 -15.30
CA GLN A 53 14.52 -12.56 -16.71
C GLN A 53 14.17 -11.25 -17.45
N ALA A 54 12.99 -10.69 -17.18
CA ALA A 54 12.55 -9.44 -17.77
C ALA A 54 13.30 -8.22 -17.19
N ASN A 55 13.62 -8.22 -15.90
CA ASN A 55 14.34 -7.14 -15.23
C ASN A 55 15.22 -7.68 -14.08
N PRO A 56 16.52 -7.94 -14.35
CA PRO A 56 17.45 -8.47 -13.35
C PRO A 56 17.70 -7.55 -12.14
N GLN A 57 17.40 -6.24 -12.28
CA GLN A 57 17.56 -5.27 -11.19
C GLN A 57 16.29 -5.10 -10.35
N LEU A 58 15.19 -5.78 -10.70
CA LEU A 58 13.94 -5.70 -9.97
C LEU A 58 14.12 -6.20 -8.54
N LYS A 59 13.69 -5.39 -7.57
CA LYS A 59 13.61 -5.76 -6.15
C LYS A 59 12.14 -5.98 -5.80
N ILE A 60 11.86 -7.09 -5.12
CA ILE A 60 10.51 -7.44 -4.69
C ILE A 60 10.46 -7.34 -3.17
N ILE A 61 9.59 -6.47 -2.67
CA ILE A 61 9.32 -6.34 -1.24
C ILE A 61 7.96 -6.99 -0.99
N PHE A 62 7.92 -8.01 -0.15
CA PHE A 62 6.70 -8.57 0.42
C PHE A 62 6.39 -7.94 1.77
N THR A 63 5.12 -7.91 2.12
CA THR A 63 4.65 -7.58 3.46
C THR A 63 3.37 -8.34 3.74
N VAL A 64 3.08 -8.62 5.01
CA VAL A 64 1.81 -9.21 5.43
C VAL A 64 0.91 -8.10 5.95
N SER A 65 -0.32 -8.04 5.47
CA SER A 65 -1.28 -7.04 5.95
C SER A 65 -1.64 -7.29 7.42
N PRO A 66 -1.66 -6.26 8.28
CA PRO A 66 -2.11 -6.36 9.67
C PRO A 66 -3.64 -6.56 9.81
N ILE A 67 -4.41 -6.39 8.73
CA ILE A 67 -5.86 -6.55 8.75
C ILE A 67 -6.22 -7.98 9.15
N ARG A 68 -7.14 -8.10 10.12
CA ARG A 68 -7.60 -9.38 10.66
C ARG A 68 -8.77 -9.94 9.84
N HIS A 69 -8.58 -11.06 9.15
CA HIS A 69 -9.65 -11.73 8.42
C HIS A 69 -10.43 -12.67 9.36
N LEU A 70 -11.31 -12.10 10.19
CA LEU A 70 -11.99 -12.83 11.26
C LEU A 70 -13.20 -13.68 10.82
N LYS A 71 -13.55 -13.69 9.53
CA LYS A 71 -14.68 -14.48 9.00
C LYS A 71 -14.59 -15.97 9.36
N ASP A 72 -13.37 -16.50 9.46
CA ASP A 72 -13.10 -17.90 9.77
C ASP A 72 -12.62 -18.10 11.22
N GLY A 73 -12.68 -17.06 12.04
CA GLY A 73 -12.18 -17.06 13.41
C GLY A 73 -10.73 -16.60 13.55
N ALA A 74 -10.37 -16.19 14.77
CA ALA A 74 -9.05 -15.65 15.07
C ALA A 74 -7.93 -16.68 14.88
N HIS A 75 -8.18 -17.95 15.21
CA HIS A 75 -7.19 -19.02 15.04
C HIS A 75 -6.83 -19.23 13.56
N GLU A 76 -7.84 -19.33 12.69
CA GLU A 76 -7.62 -19.49 11.25
C GLU A 76 -6.95 -18.28 10.62
N ASN A 77 -7.26 -17.07 11.10
CA ASN A 77 -6.51 -15.88 10.70
C ASN A 77 -5.03 -16.01 11.09
N GLN A 78 -4.71 -16.44 12.31
CA GLN A 78 -3.31 -16.60 12.73
C GLN A 78 -2.57 -17.66 11.91
N LEU A 79 -3.19 -18.82 11.68
CA LEU A 79 -2.61 -19.85 10.82
C LEU A 79 -2.42 -19.36 9.39
N SER A 80 -3.36 -18.59 8.86
CA SER A 80 -3.24 -17.95 7.55
C SER A 80 -2.06 -16.99 7.50
N LYS A 81 -1.89 -16.10 8.50
CA LYS A 81 -0.77 -15.14 8.53
C LYS A 81 0.57 -15.85 8.69
N ALA A 82 0.64 -16.86 9.55
CA ALA A 82 1.83 -17.70 9.72
C ALA A 82 2.22 -18.41 8.42
N THR A 83 1.25 -18.95 7.68
CA THR A 83 1.48 -19.57 6.36
C THR A 83 2.11 -18.58 5.38
N LEU A 84 1.60 -17.35 5.33
CA LEU A 84 2.15 -16.28 4.48
C LEU A 84 3.58 -15.89 4.90
N GLN A 85 3.84 -15.74 6.19
CA GLN A 85 5.18 -15.42 6.71
C GLN A 85 6.19 -16.51 6.39
N LEU A 86 5.84 -17.78 6.64
CA LEU A 86 6.69 -18.93 6.29
C LEU A 86 7.00 -18.98 4.79
N SER A 87 6.00 -18.69 3.95
CA SER A 87 6.19 -18.64 2.49
C SER A 87 7.15 -17.53 2.08
N ILE A 88 7.01 -16.33 2.66
CA ILE A 88 7.90 -15.20 2.38
C ILE A 88 9.32 -15.50 2.85
N ASP A 89 9.49 -16.04 4.06
CA ASP A 89 10.79 -16.42 4.61
C ASP A 89 11.52 -17.42 3.70
N GLN A 90 10.81 -18.43 3.19
CA GLN A 90 11.36 -19.37 2.22
C GLN A 90 11.77 -18.68 0.91
N LEU A 91 10.92 -17.80 0.36
CA LEU A 91 11.25 -17.03 -0.86
C LEU A 91 12.46 -16.11 -0.66
N GLN A 92 12.62 -15.49 0.51
CA GLN A 92 13.80 -14.67 0.80
C GLN A 92 15.10 -15.49 0.83
N LYS A 93 15.04 -16.75 1.30
CA LYS A 93 16.19 -17.66 1.29
C LYS A 93 16.54 -18.14 -0.11
N GLU A 94 15.56 -18.28 -0.99
CA GLU A 94 15.75 -18.72 -2.37
C GLU A 94 16.22 -17.60 -3.31
N TYR A 95 15.87 -16.32 -3.04
CA TYR A 95 16.12 -15.20 -3.94
C TYR A 95 16.70 -13.96 -3.23
N ASN A 96 17.89 -13.55 -3.66
CA ASN A 96 18.62 -12.41 -3.08
C ASN A 96 17.96 -11.03 -3.31
N ASN A 97 17.03 -10.91 -4.27
CA ASN A 97 16.31 -9.67 -4.58
C ASN A 97 14.90 -9.63 -3.96
N VAL A 98 14.60 -10.55 -3.04
CA VAL A 98 13.35 -10.61 -2.30
C VAL A 98 13.55 -10.15 -0.86
N PHE A 99 12.71 -9.22 -0.42
CA PHE A 99 12.79 -8.58 0.88
C PHE A 99 11.43 -8.65 1.59
N TYR A 100 11.45 -8.57 2.92
CA TYR A 100 10.25 -8.48 3.75
C TYR A 100 10.21 -7.16 4.51
N PHE A 101 9.03 -6.53 4.51
CA PHE A 101 8.72 -5.38 5.35
C PHE A 101 7.70 -5.79 6.43
N PRO A 102 8.01 -5.62 7.73
CA PRO A 102 7.24 -6.20 8.83
C PRO A 102 6.04 -5.35 9.26
N ALA A 103 5.13 -4.99 8.34
CA ALA A 103 3.95 -4.18 8.69
C ALA A 103 2.99 -4.90 9.67
N TYR A 104 2.90 -6.23 9.57
CA TYR A 104 2.07 -7.05 10.45
C TYR A 104 2.56 -6.99 11.90
N GLU A 105 3.86 -7.20 12.08
CA GLU A 105 4.55 -7.20 13.37
C GLU A 105 4.58 -5.79 13.95
N ILE A 106 4.79 -4.75 13.15
CA ILE A 106 4.68 -3.36 13.65
C ILE A 106 3.32 -3.12 14.31
N VAL A 107 2.22 -3.54 13.67
CA VAL A 107 0.89 -3.35 14.26
C VAL A 107 0.72 -4.19 15.53
N LEU A 108 1.16 -5.44 15.51
CA LEU A 108 0.93 -6.33 16.65
C LEU A 108 1.88 -6.12 17.82
N ASP A 109 3.12 -5.72 17.57
CA ASP A 109 4.20 -5.69 18.56
C ASP A 109 4.70 -4.28 18.89
N GLU A 110 4.64 -3.32 17.98
CA GLU A 110 4.96 -1.91 18.30
C GLU A 110 3.69 -1.14 18.68
N LEU A 111 2.59 -1.36 17.95
CA LEU A 111 1.31 -0.66 18.10
C LEU A 111 0.25 -1.51 18.82
N ARG A 112 0.65 -2.17 19.91
CA ARG A 112 -0.10 -3.20 20.67
C ARG A 112 -1.51 -2.81 21.17
N ASP A 113 -1.85 -1.53 21.17
CA ASP A 113 -3.04 -0.98 21.81
C ASP A 113 -4.23 -0.88 20.81
N TYR A 114 -5.44 -1.18 21.28
CA TYR A 114 -6.66 -1.06 20.47
C TYR A 114 -6.89 0.34 19.89
N ARG A 115 -6.30 1.39 20.47
CA ARG A 115 -6.30 2.75 19.90
C ARG A 115 -5.72 2.85 18.49
N PHE A 116 -4.97 1.83 18.06
CA PHE A 116 -4.37 1.73 16.74
C PHE A 116 -5.24 0.95 15.74
N PHE A 117 -6.43 0.52 16.16
CA PHE A 117 -7.45 -0.06 15.29
C PHE A 117 -8.60 0.94 15.08
N ALA A 118 -9.22 0.87 13.91
CA ALA A 118 -10.44 1.62 13.60
C ALA A 118 -11.64 1.05 14.37
N ASP A 119 -12.80 1.71 14.28
CA ASP A 119 -14.02 1.35 15.01
C ASP A 119 -14.49 -0.09 14.76
N ASP A 120 -14.11 -0.71 13.64
CA ASP A 120 -14.41 -2.10 13.31
C ASP A 120 -13.46 -3.13 13.97
N MET A 121 -12.49 -2.66 14.76
CA MET A 121 -11.52 -3.45 15.51
C MET A 121 -10.68 -4.39 14.64
N THR A 122 -10.66 -4.16 13.33
CA THR A 122 -10.12 -5.07 12.31
C THR A 122 -9.10 -4.36 11.44
N HIS A 123 -9.41 -3.13 11.00
CA HIS A 123 -8.53 -2.30 10.21
C HIS A 123 -7.64 -1.44 11.11
N PRO A 124 -6.40 -1.14 10.70
CA PRO A 124 -5.57 -0.15 11.38
C PRO A 124 -6.23 1.23 11.33
N ALA A 125 -6.17 1.97 12.43
CA ALA A 125 -6.54 3.38 12.47
C ALA A 125 -5.54 4.22 11.66
N THR A 126 -5.92 5.44 11.28
CA THR A 126 -5.06 6.36 10.51
C THR A 126 -3.68 6.55 11.15
N ILE A 127 -3.61 6.70 12.47
CA ILE A 127 -2.34 6.83 13.20
C ILE A 127 -1.41 5.63 13.03
N ALA A 128 -1.96 4.42 12.92
CA ALA A 128 -1.18 3.22 12.67
C ALA A 128 -0.70 3.18 11.22
N VAL A 129 -1.57 3.54 10.26
CA VAL A 129 -1.20 3.65 8.84
C VAL A 129 -0.07 4.66 8.65
N ASP A 130 -0.17 5.83 9.27
CA ASP A 130 0.84 6.89 9.21
C ASP A 130 2.18 6.41 9.79
N TYR A 131 2.16 5.72 10.93
CA TYR A 131 3.37 5.17 11.55
C TYR A 131 4.04 4.09 10.68
N ILE A 132 3.26 3.17 10.10
CA ILE A 132 3.77 2.15 9.17
C ILE A 132 4.40 2.83 7.93
N TRP A 133 3.74 3.86 7.41
CA TRP A 133 4.24 4.62 6.26
C TRP A 133 5.55 5.34 6.58
N GLU A 134 5.66 5.92 7.78
CA GLU A 134 6.91 6.51 8.27
C GLU A 134 8.04 5.47 8.28
N LYS A 135 7.84 4.31 8.91
CA LYS A 135 8.83 3.22 8.96
C LYS A 135 9.21 2.73 7.56
N PHE A 136 8.23 2.57 6.68
CA PHE A 136 8.46 2.12 5.31
C PHE A 136 9.32 3.13 4.54
N SER A 137 8.95 4.41 4.60
CA SER A 137 9.66 5.48 3.90
C SER A 137 11.10 5.63 4.40
N GLN A 138 11.33 5.56 5.71
CA GLN A 138 12.68 5.59 6.30
C GLN A 138 13.55 4.41 5.85
N CYS A 139 12.94 3.24 5.61
CA CYS A 139 13.67 2.03 5.22
C CYS A 139 14.04 2.02 3.74
N TYR A 140 13.13 2.46 2.86
CA TYR A 140 13.26 2.22 1.42
C TYR A 140 13.43 3.46 0.56
N PHE A 141 13.15 4.66 1.06
CA PHE A 141 13.22 5.87 0.25
C PHE A 141 14.58 6.53 0.34
N SER A 142 15.05 7.03 -0.81
CA SER A 142 16.24 7.87 -0.85
C SER A 142 15.97 9.21 -0.14
N LYS A 143 17.05 9.89 0.27
CA LYS A 143 16.94 11.25 0.81
C LYS A 143 16.21 12.18 -0.15
N GLU A 144 16.51 12.10 -1.45
CA GLU A 144 15.84 12.90 -2.47
C GLU A 144 14.32 12.63 -2.50
N THR A 145 13.92 11.36 -2.42
CA THR A 145 12.50 10.98 -2.37
C THR A 145 11.82 11.53 -1.12
N LEU A 146 12.46 11.45 0.05
CA LEU A 146 11.93 12.00 1.30
C LEU A 146 11.79 13.54 1.25
N ASP A 147 12.77 14.23 0.65
CA ASP A 147 12.75 15.68 0.47
C ASP A 147 11.59 16.12 -0.45
N ILE A 148 11.32 15.36 -1.52
CA ILE A 148 10.17 15.60 -2.41
C ILE A 148 8.86 15.37 -1.67
N MET A 149 8.74 14.26 -0.93
CA MET A 149 7.53 13.96 -0.16
C MET A 149 7.21 15.04 0.86
N THR A 150 8.23 15.59 1.52
CA THR A 150 8.06 16.69 2.49
C THR A 150 7.53 17.94 1.80
N GLN A 151 8.05 18.29 0.62
CA GLN A 151 7.54 19.40 -0.18
C GLN A 151 6.10 19.16 -0.63
N TRP A 152 5.80 17.95 -1.10
CA TRP A 152 4.48 17.57 -1.56
C TRP A 152 3.44 17.59 -0.44
N GLN A 153 3.80 17.15 0.78
CA GLN A 153 2.91 17.24 1.94
C GLN A 153 2.50 18.68 2.25
N GLN A 154 3.37 19.67 2.06
CA GLN A 154 3.01 21.09 2.22
C GLN A 154 2.00 21.53 1.16
N ILE A 155 2.19 21.09 -0.09
CA ILE A 155 1.27 21.37 -1.20
C ILE A 155 -0.10 20.72 -0.94
N ALA A 156 -0.13 19.44 -0.55
CA ALA A 156 -1.35 18.72 -0.25
C ALA A 156 -2.15 19.39 0.89
N LYS A 157 -1.47 19.86 1.94
CA LYS A 157 -2.08 20.66 3.02
C LYS A 157 -2.61 21.99 2.51
N ALA A 158 -1.91 22.66 1.60
CA ALA A 158 -2.37 23.91 1.02
C ALA A 158 -3.59 23.73 0.11
N LEU A 159 -3.63 22.64 -0.67
CA LEU A 159 -4.75 22.29 -1.54
C LEU A 159 -6.03 21.98 -0.75
N SER A 160 -5.89 21.30 0.40
CA SER A 160 -7.00 20.96 1.29
C SER A 160 -7.45 22.10 2.21
N HIS A 161 -6.67 23.19 2.29
CA HIS A 161 -6.99 24.34 3.13
C HIS A 161 -8.30 25.02 2.68
N ARG A 162 -9.20 25.23 3.63
CA ARG A 162 -10.46 25.97 3.45
C ARG A 162 -10.30 27.36 4.09
N PRO A 163 -10.24 28.45 3.30
CA PRO A 163 -10.03 29.79 3.83
C PRO A 163 -11.26 30.30 4.59
N LEU A 164 -11.04 31.04 5.67
CA LEU A 164 -12.11 31.77 6.37
C LEU A 164 -12.56 33.03 5.60
N ARG A 165 -11.65 33.61 4.81
CA ARG A 165 -11.89 34.79 3.96
C ARG A 165 -11.32 34.52 2.56
N PRO A 166 -12.06 33.87 1.67
CA PRO A 166 -11.59 33.56 0.32
C PRO A 166 -11.20 34.84 -0.43
N ASP A 167 -12.00 35.91 -0.34
CA ASP A 167 -11.80 37.14 -1.13
C ASP A 167 -10.63 38.03 -0.65
N SER A 168 -9.77 37.53 0.25
CA SER A 168 -8.66 38.30 0.80
C SER A 168 -7.43 38.27 -0.11
N ALA A 169 -6.73 39.41 -0.20
CA ALA A 169 -5.46 39.49 -0.93
C ALA A 169 -4.40 38.49 -0.41
N SER A 170 -4.42 38.20 0.90
CA SER A 170 -3.54 37.20 1.51
C SER A 170 -3.85 35.78 1.04
N TYR A 171 -5.13 35.42 0.84
CA TYR A 171 -5.50 34.12 0.29
C TYR A 171 -5.10 34.00 -1.18
N LYS A 172 -5.31 35.03 -1.99
CA LYS A 172 -4.84 35.05 -3.39
C LYS A 172 -3.33 34.85 -3.47
N GLN A 173 -2.56 35.55 -2.62
CA GLN A 173 -1.11 35.37 -2.54
C GLN A 173 -0.73 33.95 -2.09
N PHE A 174 -1.45 33.38 -1.13
CA PHE A 174 -1.22 32.00 -0.67
C PHE A 174 -1.42 30.97 -1.80
N ILE A 175 -2.48 31.12 -2.60
CA ILE A 175 -2.74 30.23 -3.74
C ILE A 175 -1.66 30.40 -4.82
N LEU A 176 -1.25 31.63 -5.15
CA LEU A 176 -0.15 31.89 -6.08
C LEU A 176 1.16 31.21 -5.63
N GLN A 177 1.51 31.34 -4.35
CA GLN A 177 2.70 30.69 -3.79
C GLN A 177 2.61 29.16 -3.86
N THR A 178 1.42 28.60 -3.65
CA THR A 178 1.18 27.16 -3.78
C THR A 178 1.36 26.70 -5.23
N LEU A 179 0.81 27.44 -6.20
CA LEU A 179 0.95 27.16 -7.62
C LEU A 179 2.41 27.22 -8.09
N LEU A 180 3.19 28.19 -7.60
CA LEU A 180 4.62 28.28 -7.89
C LEU A 180 5.38 27.04 -7.40
N LYS A 181 5.08 26.55 -6.18
CA LYS A 181 5.69 25.31 -5.65
C LYS A 181 5.34 24.09 -6.50
N VAL A 182 4.08 23.96 -6.93
CA VAL A 182 3.62 22.86 -7.81
C VAL A 182 4.39 22.90 -9.14
N LYS A 183 4.47 24.07 -9.80
CA LYS A 183 5.20 24.24 -11.06
C LYS A 183 6.70 23.99 -10.92
N GLN A 184 7.31 24.33 -9.77
CA GLN A 184 8.71 23.99 -9.48
C GLN A 184 8.95 22.48 -9.42
N ILE A 185 8.03 21.73 -8.79
CA ILE A 185 8.11 20.26 -8.77
C ILE A 185 7.93 19.69 -10.17
N GLN A 186 6.99 20.21 -10.97
CA GLN A 186 6.79 19.80 -12.37
C GLN A 186 8.05 19.95 -13.20
N ASN A 187 8.71 21.11 -13.09
CA ASN A 187 9.93 21.43 -13.84
C ASN A 187 11.12 20.59 -13.39
N LYS A 188 11.14 20.14 -12.12
CA LYS A 188 12.21 19.27 -11.62
C LYS A 188 11.95 17.80 -11.97
N PHE A 189 10.68 17.37 -11.98
CA PHE A 189 10.28 15.97 -12.16
C PHE A 189 9.20 15.86 -13.24
N HIS A 190 9.63 15.85 -14.50
CA HIS A 190 8.74 15.84 -15.66
C HIS A 190 7.83 14.61 -15.75
N PHE A 191 8.14 13.55 -15.00
CA PHE A 191 7.38 12.30 -14.97
C PHE A 191 6.20 12.32 -13.98
N PHE A 192 6.06 13.37 -13.15
CA PHE A 192 4.88 13.51 -12.29
C PHE A 192 3.72 14.13 -13.08
N ASP A 193 2.61 13.41 -13.13
CA ASP A 193 1.34 13.97 -13.58
C ASP A 193 0.69 14.75 -12.44
N ILE A 194 0.74 16.08 -12.56
CA ILE A 194 0.24 17.03 -11.55
C ILE A 194 -0.74 18.06 -12.16
N GLN A 195 -1.26 17.75 -13.35
CA GLN A 195 -2.11 18.68 -14.09
C GLN A 195 -3.39 19.01 -13.31
N ASN A 196 -3.94 18.02 -12.60
CA ASN A 196 -5.14 18.20 -11.79
C ASN A 196 -4.94 19.24 -10.67
N GLU A 197 -3.78 19.21 -9.99
CA GLU A 197 -3.43 20.15 -8.94
C GLU A 197 -3.24 21.56 -9.49
N VAL A 198 -2.57 21.68 -10.64
CA VAL A 198 -2.39 22.95 -11.36
C VAL A 198 -3.75 23.54 -11.74
N ASP A 199 -4.60 22.77 -12.42
CA ASP A 199 -5.93 23.20 -12.85
C ASP A 199 -6.81 23.61 -11.66
N THR A 200 -6.70 22.88 -10.54
CA THR A 200 -7.45 23.19 -9.31
C THR A 200 -7.02 24.54 -8.73
N LEU A 201 -5.72 24.83 -8.71
CA LEU A 201 -5.19 26.09 -8.19
C LEU A 201 -5.50 27.25 -9.14
N GLU A 202 -5.41 27.04 -10.45
CA GLU A 202 -5.74 28.05 -11.46
C GLU A 202 -7.24 28.42 -11.42
N LYS A 203 -8.14 27.43 -11.35
CA LYS A 203 -9.57 27.68 -11.13
C LYS A 203 -9.86 28.44 -9.84
N LYS A 204 -9.16 28.11 -8.74
CA LYS A 204 -9.28 28.86 -7.49
C LYS A 204 -8.86 30.32 -7.67
N LEU A 205 -7.78 30.60 -8.42
CA LEU A 205 -7.34 31.96 -8.70
C LEU A 205 -8.31 32.74 -9.59
N GLU A 206 -8.93 32.09 -10.57
CA GLU A 206 -9.94 32.71 -11.43
C GLU A 206 -11.21 33.08 -10.65
N SER A 207 -11.54 32.32 -9.60
CA SER A 207 -12.69 32.60 -8.73
C SER A 207 -12.46 33.69 -7.67
N LEU A 208 -11.26 34.29 -7.60
CA LEU A 208 -10.81 35.28 -6.58
C LEU A 208 -10.48 36.66 -7.17
#